data_AF-A0A1B9LAQ6-F1
#
_entry.id   AF-A0A1B9LAQ6-F1
#
_cell.length_a   1.000
_cell.length_b   1.000
_cell.length_c   1.000
_cell.angle_alpha   90.00
_cell.angle_beta   90.00
_cell.angle_gamma   90.00
#
_symmetry.space_group_name_H-M   'P 1'
#
loop_
_entity.id
_entity.type
_entity.pdbx_description
1 polymer ?
#
loop_
_entity_poly.entity_id
_entity_poly.type
_entity_poly.pdbx_seq_one_letter_code
_entity_poly.pdbx_strand_id
1 'polypeptide(L)' 'MNNDQLICNVESKLIQVRSMAKIALDNTNHKYAGYDEPFIEQTDMSNLLWVIVDLVEQAFDELQEYGLKEEKNNG' A
#
# COMPACT_ATOMS: atom_id res chain seq x y z
N MET A 1 4.79 21.80 -0.64
CA MET A 1 4.46 20.72 0.32
C MET A 1 5.61 20.65 1.31
N ASN A 2 5.34 20.67 2.62
CA ASN A 2 6.42 20.51 3.61
C ASN A 2 7.01 19.08 3.49
N ASN A 3 8.32 18.93 3.62
CA ASN A 3 9.01 17.64 3.52
C ASN A 3 8.44 16.63 4.52
N ASP A 4 8.14 17.07 5.75
CA ASP A 4 7.52 16.24 6.78
C ASP A 4 6.13 15.76 6.37
N GLN A 5 5.34 16.61 5.72
CA GLN A 5 4.00 16.26 5.24
C GLN A 5 4.07 15.20 4.14
N LEU A 6 5.07 15.25 3.27
CA LEU A 6 5.29 14.26 2.23
C LEU A 6 5.67 12.91 2.84
N ILE A 7 6.63 12.89 3.76
CA ILE A 7 7.06 11.68 4.46
C ILE A 7 5.87 11.06 5.21
N CYS A 8 5.11 11.85 5.97
CA CYS A 8 3.92 11.36 6.68
C CYS A 8 2.86 10.78 5.72
N ASN A 9 2.67 11.38 4.54
CA ASN A 9 1.72 10.88 3.54
C ASN A 9 2.17 9.54 2.96
N VAL A 10 3.45 9.41 2.61
CA VAL A 10 4.05 8.16 2.12
C VAL A 10 3.96 7.07 3.19
N GLU A 11 4.35 7.37 4.43
CA GLU A 11 4.27 6.42 5.56
C GLU A 11 2.83 5.95 5.77
N SER A 12 1.85 6.87 5.73
CA SER A 12 0.44 6.52 5.88
C SER A 12 -0.07 5.60 4.77
N LYS A 13 0.37 5.79 3.52
CA LYS A 13 0.03 4.87 2.41
C LYS A 13 0.67 3.50 2.62
N LEU A 14 1.95 3.45 2.98
CA LEU A 14 2.66 2.19 3.22
C LEU A 14 2.10 1.40 4.41
N ILE A 15 1.62 2.08 5.47
CA ILE A 15 0.93 1.43 6.58
C ILE A 15 -0.39 0.79 6.11
N GLN A 16 -1.16 1.50 5.28
CA GLN A 16 -2.40 0.96 4.70
C GLN A 16 -2.12 -0.26 3.82
N VAL A 17 -1.14 -0.16 2.92
CA VAL A 17 -0.65 -1.27 2.08
C VAL A 17 -0.30 -2.48 2.93
N ARG A 18 0.51 -2.29 3.98
CA ARG A 18 0.93 -3.39 4.88
C ARG A 18 -0.28 -4.07 5.53
N SER A 19 -1.24 -3.27 6.00
CA SER A 19 -2.45 -3.79 6.64
C SER A 19 -3.29 -4.63 5.68
N MET A 20 -3.55 -4.12 4.48
CA MET A 20 -4.34 -4.80 3.46
C MET A 20 -3.64 -6.06 2.93
N ALA A 21 -2.32 -6.00 2.69
CA ALA A 21 -1.55 -7.16 2.26
C ALA A 21 -1.58 -8.29 3.30
N LYS A 22 -1.56 -7.92 4.60
CA LYS A 22 -1.69 -8.90 5.68
C LYS A 22 -3.07 -9.54 5.70
N ILE A 23 -4.15 -8.77 5.52
CA ILE A 23 -5.51 -9.31 5.38
C ILE A 23 -5.60 -10.29 4.20
N ALA A 24 -5.04 -9.95 3.04
CA ALA A 24 -5.04 -10.81 1.86
C ALA A 24 -4.30 -12.14 2.10
N LEU A 25 -3.13 -12.04 2.74
CA LEU A 25 -2.30 -13.20 3.10
C LEU A 25 -2.99 -14.09 4.13
N ASP A 26 -3.53 -13.51 5.21
CA ASP A 26 -4.18 -14.24 6.28
C ASP A 26 -5.47 -14.92 5.78
N ASN A 27 -6.28 -14.24 4.95
CA ASN A 27 -7.45 -14.82 4.30
C ASN A 27 -7.08 -16.08 3.48
N THR A 28 -5.98 -16.00 2.73
CA THR A 28 -5.49 -17.11 1.90
C THR A 28 -4.98 -18.27 2.77
N ASN A 29 -4.19 -17.95 3.79
CA ASN A 29 -3.61 -18.95 4.71
C ASN A 29 -4.69 -19.67 5.51
N HIS A 30 -5.67 -18.95 6.05
CA HIS A 30 -6.78 -19.53 6.81
C HIS A 30 -7.62 -20.47 5.93
N LYS A 31 -7.90 -20.05 4.68
CA LYS A 31 -8.60 -20.91 3.72
C LYS A 31 -7.84 -22.20 3.44
N TYR A 32 -6.52 -22.13 3.25
CA TYR A 32 -5.68 -23.32 3.04
C TYR A 32 -5.55 -24.20 4.30
N ALA A 33 -5.59 -23.62 5.49
CA ALA A 33 -5.55 -24.34 6.75
C ALA A 33 -6.89 -25.04 7.10
N GLY A 34 -7.93 -24.82 6.31
CA GLY A 34 -9.23 -25.48 6.48
C GLY A 34 -10.13 -24.85 7.54
N TYR A 35 -9.92 -23.57 7.87
CA TYR A 35 -10.85 -22.82 8.72
C TYR A 35 -12.19 -22.64 8.01
N ASP A 36 -13.27 -22.60 8.79
CA ASP A 36 -14.63 -22.33 8.31
C ASP A 36 -15.02 -20.89 8.69
N GLU A 37 -14.51 -19.94 7.91
CA GLU A 37 -14.73 -18.51 8.08
C GLU A 37 -15.31 -17.92 6.78
N PRO A 38 -16.06 -16.80 6.85
CA PRO A 38 -16.39 -16.05 5.65
C PRO A 38 -15.11 -15.47 5.04
N PHE A 39 -14.62 -16.12 3.99
CA PHE A 39 -13.44 -15.65 3.25
C PHE A 39 -13.81 -14.55 2.26
N ILE A 40 -12.88 -13.63 2.05
CA ILE A 40 -12.93 -12.66 0.96
C ILE A 40 -13.01 -13.44 -0.36
N GLU A 41 -14.04 -13.14 -1.14
CA GLU A 41 -14.25 -13.75 -2.45
C GLU A 41 -13.16 -13.32 -3.45
N GLN A 42 -13.01 -14.07 -4.55
CA GLN A 42 -11.98 -13.80 -5.54
C GLN A 42 -12.09 -12.37 -6.14
N THR A 43 -13.30 -11.91 -6.40
CA THR A 43 -13.55 -10.56 -6.95
C THR A 43 -13.11 -9.49 -5.97
N ASP A 44 -13.50 -9.61 -4.71
CA ASP A 44 -13.11 -8.65 -3.66
C ASP A 44 -11.62 -8.71 -3.35
N MET A 45 -11.01 -9.89 -3.42
CA MET A 45 -9.57 -10.04 -3.31
C MET A 45 -8.85 -9.34 -4.47
N SER A 46 -9.38 -9.41 -5.68
CA SER A 46 -8.81 -8.72 -6.84
C SER A 46 -8.91 -7.20 -6.68
N ASN A 47 -10.03 -6.70 -6.16
CA ASN A 47 -10.20 -5.29 -5.83
C ASN A 47 -9.21 -4.84 -4.74
N LEU A 48 -9.03 -5.65 -3.69
CA LEU A 48 -8.07 -5.38 -2.62
C LEU A 48 -6.64 -5.30 -3.16
N LEU A 49 -6.24 -6.24 -4.02
CA LEU A 49 -4.92 -6.24 -4.67
C LEU A 49 -4.74 -5.00 -5.55
N TRP A 50 -5.77 -4.60 -6.30
CA TRP A 50 -5.71 -3.38 -7.11
C TRP A 50 -5.48 -2.14 -6.26
N VAL A 51 -6.19 -1.97 -5.15
CA VAL A 51 -6.00 -0.85 -4.20
C VAL A 51 -4.61 -0.89 -3.56
N ILE A 52 -4.10 -2.08 -3.21
CA ILE A 52 -2.74 -2.22 -2.69
C ILE A 52 -1.71 -1.69 -3.70
N VAL A 53 -1.83 -2.09 -4.97
CA VAL A 53 -0.91 -1.66 -6.03
C VAL A 53 -0.99 -0.15 -6.23
N ASP A 54 -2.20 0.40 -6.36
CA ASP A 54 -2.43 1.85 -6.55
C ASP A 54 -1.80 2.68 -5.42
N LEU A 55 -1.97 2.27 -4.16
CA LEU A 55 -1.37 2.99 -3.02
C LEU A 55 0.16 2.89 -2.97
N VAL A 56 0.74 1.76 -3.42
CA VAL A 56 2.19 1.61 -3.54
C VAL A 56 2.73 2.51 -4.65
N GLU A 57 2.08 2.53 -5.82
CA GLU A 57 2.47 3.40 -6.95
C GLU A 57 2.42 4.87 -6.54
N GLN A 58 1.33 5.32 -5.90
CA GLN A 58 1.22 6.69 -5.39
C GLN A 58 2.31 7.03 -4.36
N ALA A 59 2.66 6.10 -3.47
CA ALA A 59 3.73 6.32 -2.50
C ALA A 59 5.11 6.44 -3.19
N PHE A 60 5.37 5.65 -4.23
CA PHE A 60 6.59 5.74 -5.01
C PHE A 60 6.67 7.05 -5.81
N ASP A 61 5.59 7.44 -6.47
CA ASP A 61 5.54 8.69 -7.24
C ASP A 61 5.80 9.90 -6.35
N GLU A 62 5.20 9.94 -5.15
CA GLU A 62 5.44 11.00 -4.16
C GLU A 62 6.91 11.05 -3.70
N LEU A 63 7.55 9.89 -3.48
CA LEU A 63 8.97 9.82 -3.14
C LEU A 63 9.87 10.25 -4.30
N GLN A 64 9.54 9.88 -5.54
CA GLN A 64 10.33 10.26 -6.71
C GLN A 64 10.23 11.77 -6.97
N GLU A 65 9.03 12.35 -6.88
CA GLU A 65 8.85 13.79 -6.97
C GLU A 65 9.63 14.55 -5.90
N TYR A 66 9.73 13.98 -4.70
CA TYR A 66 10.52 14.56 -3.61
C TYR A 66 12.00 14.63 -3.98
N GLY A 67 12.59 13.51 -4.41
CA GLY A 67 14.01 13.45 -4.80
C GLY A 67 14.34 14.44 -5.92
N LEU A 68 13.47 14.54 -6.94
CA LEU A 68 13.64 15.50 -8.04
C LEU A 68 13.57 16.98 -7.59
N LYS A 69 12.76 17.29 -6.57
CA LYS A 69 12.68 18.64 -5.99
C LYS A 69 13.91 18.97 -5.15
N GLU A 70 14.46 18.00 -4.42
CA GLU A 70 15.72 18.18 -3.67
C GLU A 70 16.91 18.41 -4.61
N GLU A 71 17.03 17.66 -5.70
CA GLU A 71 18.09 17.85 -6.71
C GLU A 71 18.07 19.25 -7.32
N LYS A 72 16.87 19.80 -7.61
CA LYS A 72 16.72 21.14 -8.18
C LYS A 72 17.03 22.28 -7.21
N ASN A 73 16.83 22.08 -5.91
CA ASN A 73 17.06 23.11 -4.89
C ASN A 73 18.52 23.19 -4.43
N ASN A 74 19.31 22.14 -4.67
CA ASN A 74 20.73 22.07 -4.31
C ASN A 74 21.68 22.31 -5.50
N GLY A 75 21.16 22.78 -6.63
CA GLY A 75 21.91 23.12 -7.86
C GLY A 75 22.21 24.60 -8.01
#